data_AF-A0A968T0Z7-F1
#
_entry.id   AF-A0A968T0Z7-F1
#
_cell.length_a   1.000
_cell.length_b   1.000
_cell.length_c   1.000
_cell.angle_alpha   90.00
_cell.angle_beta   90.00
_cell.angle_gamma   90.00
#
_symmetry.space_group_name_H-M   'P 1'
#
loop_
_entity.id
_entity.type
_entity.pdbx_description
1 polymer ?
#
loop_
_entity_poly.entity_id
_entity_poly.type
_entity_poly.pdbx_seq_one_letter_code
_entity_poly.pdbx_strand_id
1 'polypeptide(L)'
;MRGYRYTATNQLPERDLHDLADLLAMQFHSSFGPRVYKLQRGDVAELLDPYIDDLHNEDQRAVVWLVWSLFQDALDMETSGRY
;
A
#
# COMPACT_ATOMS: atom_id res chain seq x y z
N MET A 1 16.45 20.12 7.85
CA MET A 1 16.91 18.97 7.04
C MET A 1 17.24 17.82 8.00
N ARG A 2 16.29 16.90 8.22
CA ARG A 2 16.48 15.74 9.13
C ARG A 2 17.13 14.61 8.33
N GLY A 3 18.42 14.39 8.58
CA GLY A 3 19.14 13.26 8.03
C GLY A 3 18.69 11.97 8.72
N TYR A 4 18.00 11.11 7.99
CA TYR A 4 17.75 9.75 8.42
C TYR A 4 19.00 8.91 8.12
N ARG A 5 19.55 8.31 9.17
CA ARG A 5 20.68 7.39 9.09
C ARG A 5 20.20 6.10 8.43
N TYR A 6 20.60 5.90 7.17
CA TYR A 6 20.56 4.62 6.48
C TYR A 6 21.32 3.59 7.32
N THR A 7 20.59 2.79 8.08
CA THR A 7 21.18 1.78 8.97
C THR A 7 21.31 0.49 8.19
N ALA A 8 22.44 0.33 7.49
CA ALA A 8 23.12 -0.91 7.06
C ALA A 8 22.34 -2.08 6.38
N THR A 9 21.02 -2.02 6.28
CA THR A 9 20.15 -2.96 5.60
C THR A 9 19.43 -2.15 4.54
N ASN A 10 19.49 -2.58 3.29
CA ASN A 10 18.93 -1.86 2.14
C ASN A 10 17.38 -1.93 2.10
N GLN A 11 16.75 -1.78 3.27
CA GLN A 11 15.32 -1.88 3.53
C GLN A 11 14.80 -0.54 4.01
N LEU A 12 13.61 -0.18 3.58
CA LEU A 12 12.92 1.01 4.08
C LEU A 12 12.59 0.85 5.57
N PRO A 13 12.67 1.93 6.36
CA PRO A 13 12.08 1.96 7.69
C PRO A 13 10.60 1.59 7.61
N GLU A 14 10.11 0.79 8.56
CA GLU A 14 8.71 0.36 8.64
C GLU A 14 7.74 1.55 8.50
N ARG A 15 8.05 2.67 9.15
CA ARG A 15 7.27 3.90 9.04
C ARG A 15 7.16 4.42 7.61
N ASP A 16 8.25 4.39 6.86
CA ASP A 16 8.27 4.91 5.49
C ASP A 16 7.49 3.96 4.54
N LEU A 17 7.48 2.65 4.83
CA LEU A 17 6.61 1.68 4.12
C LEU A 17 5.13 1.95 4.36
N HIS A 18 4.75 2.27 5.61
CA HIS A 18 3.38 2.65 5.94
C HIS A 18 2.97 3.96 5.27
N ASP A 19 3.82 4.99 5.35
CA ASP A 19 3.56 6.29 4.70
C ASP A 19 3.42 6.10 3.18
N LEU A 20 4.24 5.25 2.55
CA LEU A 20 4.12 4.91 1.14
C LEU A 20 2.82 4.16 0.81
N ALA A 21 2.46 3.16 1.62
CA ALA A 21 1.23 2.39 1.43
C ALA A 21 -0.02 3.28 1.53
N ASP A 22 -0.07 4.20 2.50
CA ASP A 22 -1.17 5.15 2.66
C ASP A 22 -1.31 6.07 1.45
N LEU A 23 -0.19 6.62 0.96
CA LEU A 23 -0.18 7.48 -0.22
C LEU A 23 -0.67 6.75 -1.47
N LEU A 24 -0.19 5.53 -1.70
CA LEU A 24 -0.61 4.70 -2.82
C LEU A 24 -2.09 4.35 -2.71
N ALA A 25 -2.56 3.89 -1.54
CA ALA A 25 -3.96 3.57 -1.30
C ALA A 25 -4.89 4.76 -1.59
N MET A 26 -4.53 5.97 -1.12
CA MET A 26 -5.28 7.19 -1.41
C MET A 26 -5.28 7.54 -2.89
N GLN A 27 -4.12 7.46 -3.56
CA GLN A 27 -4.00 7.76 -4.98
C GLN A 27 -4.85 6.81 -5.83
N PHE A 28 -4.81 5.51 -5.55
CA PHE A 28 -5.60 4.51 -6.27
C PHE A 28 -7.09 4.65 -5.98
N HIS A 29 -7.47 4.90 -4.73
CA HIS A 29 -8.85 5.19 -4.39
C HIS A 29 -9.36 6.44 -5.14
N SER A 30 -8.57 7.51 -5.20
CA SER A 30 -8.97 8.72 -5.93
C SER A 30 -9.07 8.49 -7.45
N SER A 31 -8.27 7.59 -8.02
CA SER A 31 -8.21 7.34 -9.46
C SER A 31 -9.29 6.35 -9.93
N PHE A 32 -9.55 5.30 -9.16
CA PHE A 32 -10.40 4.18 -9.56
C PHE A 32 -11.68 4.06 -8.70
N GLY A 33 -11.80 4.88 -7.66
CA GLY A 33 -12.93 4.90 -6.74
C GLY A 33 -13.07 3.61 -5.93
N PRO A 34 -14.29 3.29 -5.46
CA PRO A 34 -14.55 2.10 -4.62
C PRO A 34 -14.27 0.75 -5.30
N ARG A 35 -13.93 0.73 -6.59
CA ARG A 35 -13.61 -0.50 -7.31
C ARG A 35 -12.31 -1.13 -6.82
N VAL A 36 -11.37 -0.32 -6.30
CA VAL A 36 -10.09 -0.81 -5.77
C VAL A 36 -10.27 -1.75 -4.59
N TYR A 37 -11.36 -1.59 -3.83
CA TYR A 37 -11.68 -2.40 -2.67
C TYR A 37 -11.98 -3.87 -3.02
N LYS A 38 -12.35 -4.14 -4.27
CA LYS A 38 -12.69 -5.47 -4.76
C LYS A 38 -11.50 -6.22 -5.38
N LEU A 39 -10.37 -5.55 -5.52
CA LEU A 39 -9.18 -6.14 -6.12
C LEU A 39 -8.66 -7.27 -5.24
N GLN A 40 -8.28 -8.37 -5.88
CA GLN A 40 -7.55 -9.42 -5.19
C GLN A 40 -6.12 -8.93 -4.93
N ARG A 41 -5.45 -9.51 -3.94
CA ARG A 41 -4.06 -9.15 -3.62
C ARG A 41 -3.12 -9.27 -4.83
N GLY A 42 -3.37 -10.21 -5.75
CA GLY A 42 -2.61 -10.36 -7.00
C GLY A 42 -2.80 -9.16 -7.93
N ASP A 43 -4.04 -8.71 -8.12
CA ASP A 43 -4.35 -7.53 -8.93
C ASP A 43 -3.74 -6.26 -8.31
N VAL A 44 -3.74 -6.15 -6.97
CA VAL A 44 -3.08 -5.06 -6.24
C VAL A 44 -1.57 -5.11 -6.46
N ALA A 45 -0.95 -6.29 -6.50
CA ALA A 45 0.47 -6.42 -6.79
C ALA A 45 0.82 -5.93 -8.20
N GLU A 46 0.05 -6.35 -9.22
CA GLU A 46 0.24 -5.89 -10.60
C GLU A 46 0.00 -4.37 -10.74
N LEU A 47 -0.97 -3.83 -10.01
CA LEU A 47 -1.28 -2.40 -10.02
C LEU A 47 -0.17 -1.56 -9.37
N LEU A 48 0.47 -2.09 -8.33
CA LEU A 48 1.53 -1.42 -7.58
C LEU A 48 2.91 -1.60 -8.18
N ASP A 49 3.15 -2.66 -8.95
CA ASP A 49 4.44 -3.02 -9.56
C ASP A 49 5.21 -1.80 -10.13
N PRO A 50 4.63 -0.93 -10.98
CA PRO A 50 5.37 0.21 -11.55
C PRO A 50 5.71 1.33 -10.54
N TYR A 51 5.23 1.26 -9.30
CA TYR A 51 5.48 2.24 -8.24
C TYR A 51 6.41 1.74 -7.14
N ILE A 52 6.72 0.44 -7.13
CA ILE A 52 7.52 -0.22 -6.09
C ILE A 52 8.64 -1.09 -6.68
N ASP A 53 8.84 -1.08 -8.00
CA ASP A 53 9.84 -1.91 -8.69
C ASP A 53 11.28 -1.62 -8.25
N ASP A 54 11.53 -0.42 -7.76
CA ASP A 54 12.81 0.05 -7.21
C ASP A 54 13.04 -0.39 -5.75
N LEU A 55 12.00 -0.87 -5.06
CA LEU A 55 12.08 -1.34 -3.69
C LEU A 55 12.70 -2.73 -3.58
N HIS A 56 13.17 -3.07 -2.38
CA HIS A 56 13.60 -4.44 -2.10
C HIS A 56 12.42 -5.42 -2.16
N ASN A 57 12.65 -6.67 -2.57
CA ASN A 57 11.57 -7.67 -2.71
C ASN A 57 10.72 -7.88 -1.44
N GLU A 58 11.32 -7.75 -0.26
CA GLU A 58 10.59 -7.85 1.01
C GLU A 58 9.68 -6.62 1.23
N ASP A 59 10.21 -5.43 0.93
CA ASP A 59 9.49 -4.16 1.02
C ASP A 59 8.34 -4.11 0.00
N GLN A 60 8.55 -4.61 -1.22
CA GLN A 60 7.50 -4.74 -2.23
C GLN A 60 6.33 -5.57 -1.72
N ARG A 61 6.62 -6.75 -1.14
CA ARG A 61 5.60 -7.64 -0.56
C ARG A 61 4.88 -6.99 0.60
N ALA A 62 5.61 -6.24 1.44
CA ALA A 62 5.04 -5.51 2.57
C ALA A 62 4.07 -4.42 2.09
N VAL A 63 4.48 -3.57 1.13
CA VAL A 63 3.62 -2.50 0.58
C VAL A 63 2.37 -3.07 -0.07
N VAL A 64 2.50 -4.13 -0.89
CA VAL A 64 1.35 -4.81 -1.50
C VAL A 64 0.36 -5.30 -0.44
N TRP A 65 0.86 -5.89 0.63
CA TRP A 65 0.03 -6.39 1.73
C TRP A 65 -0.66 -5.26 2.49
N LEU A 66 0.06 -4.19 2.81
CA LEU A 66 -0.46 -3.02 3.51
C LEU A 66 -1.56 -2.32 2.69
N VAL A 67 -1.30 -2.01 1.42
CA VAL A 67 -2.29 -1.37 0.54
C VAL A 67 -3.54 -2.25 0.39
N TRP A 68 -3.37 -3.55 0.19
CA TRP A 68 -4.50 -4.47 0.10
C TRP A 68 -5.31 -4.52 1.41
N SER A 69 -4.64 -4.51 2.58
CA SER A 69 -5.31 -4.45 3.89
C SER A 69 -6.15 -3.18 4.03
N LEU A 70 -5.61 -2.01 3.69
CA LEU A 70 -6.33 -0.74 3.73
C LEU A 70 -7.60 -0.76 2.86
N PHE A 71 -7.52 -1.41 1.70
CA PHE A 71 -8.68 -1.60 0.82
C PHE A 71 -9.75 -2.53 1.40
N GLN A 72 -9.35 -3.61 2.09
CA GLN A 72 -10.29 -4.48 2.78
C GLN A 72 -10.93 -3.79 3.99
N ASP A 73 -10.15 -3.05 4.78
CA ASP A 73 -10.67 -2.28 5.90
C ASP A 73 -11.71 -1.25 5.43
N ALA A 74 -11.43 -0.55 4.32
CA ALA A 74 -12.40 0.37 3.72
C ALA A 74 -13.66 -0.34 3.20
N LEU A 75 -13.52 -1.53 2.60
CA LEU A 75 -14.66 -2.36 2.17
C LEU A 75 -15.53 -2.79 3.36
N ASP A 76 -14.90 -3.22 4.45
CA ASP A 76 -15.56 -3.64 5.67
C ASP A 76 -16.31 -2.47 6.31
N MET A 77 -15.74 -1.26 6.28
CA MET A 77 -16.42 -0.04 6.73
C MET A 77 -17.65 0.30 5.85
N GLU A 78 -17.53 0.19 4.52
CA GLU A 78 -18.65 0.44 3.60
C GLU A 78 -19.78 -0.59 3.72
N THR A 79 -19.42 -1.85 3.97
CA THR A 79 -20.38 -2.95 4.12
C THR A 79 -21.02 -2.98 5.50
N SER A 80 -20.26 -2.66 6.55
CA SER A 80 -20.77 -2.57 7.93
C SER A 80 -21.61 -1.32 8.17
N GLY A 81 -21.31 -0.21 7.48
CA GLY A 81 -22.09 1.04 7.54
C GLY A 81 -23.46 0.99 6.83
N ARG A 82 -23.86 -0.16 6.27
CA ARG A 82 -25.16 -0.36 5.61
C ARG A 82 -26.24 -1.00 6.49
N TYR A 83 -26.03 -1.07 7.82
CA TYR A 83 -27.02 -1.56 8.79
C TYR A 83 -27.49 -0.47 9.76
#